data_AF-A0A2N0B5Z9-F1
#
_entry.id   AF-A0A2N0B5Z9-F1
#
_cell.length_a   1.000
_cell.length_b   1.000
_cell.length_c   1.000
_cell.angle_alpha   90.00
_cell.angle_beta   90.00
_cell.angle_gamma   90.00
#
_symmetry.space_group_name_H-M   'P 1'
#
loop_
_entity.id
_entity.type
_entity.pdbx_description
1 polymer ?
#
loop_
_entity_poly.entity_id
_entity_poly.type
_entity_poly.pdbx_seq_one_letter_code
_entity_poly.pdbx_strand_id
1 'polypeptide(L)'
;MNPIFRTLKIGTVFFWILVGANLAGVFSLGGPVDLLLRLVGAGTLAVHLIEIVYFWFVLRHKSSNPYLDSLQIFVFGVFHLIPLKNR
;
A
#
# COMPACT_ATOMS: atom_id res chain seq x y z
N MET A 1 -0.64 -3.74 -18.18
CA MET A 1 -0.43 -4.36 -16.85
C MET A 1 -1.20 -5.66 -16.79
N ASN A 2 -0.61 -6.71 -16.22
CA ASN A 2 -1.32 -7.98 -16.01
C ASN A 2 -2.60 -7.73 -15.19
N PRO A 3 -3.75 -8.30 -15.59
CA PRO A 3 -5.04 -8.09 -14.92
C PRO A 3 -4.99 -8.36 -13.40
N ILE A 4 -4.15 -9.31 -12.96
CA ILE A 4 -3.96 -9.64 -11.55
C ILE A 4 -3.47 -8.43 -10.75
N PHE A 5 -2.42 -7.73 -11.22
CA PHE A 5 -1.91 -6.55 -10.51
C PHE A 5 -2.94 -5.42 -10.47
N ARG A 6 -3.77 -5.29 -11.50
CA ARG A 6 -4.85 -4.30 -11.52
C ARG A 6 -5.89 -4.60 -10.46
N THR A 7 -6.34 -5.85 -10.35
CA THR A 7 -7.29 -6.29 -9.33
C THR A 7 -6.74 -6.08 -7.93
N LEU A 8 -5.46 -6.43 -7.70
CA LEU A 8 -4.81 -6.21 -6.41
C LEU A 8 -4.71 -4.72 -6.04
N LYS A 9 -4.35 -3.85 -7.00
CA LYS A 9 -4.34 -2.40 -6.77
C LYS A 9 -5.71 -1.86 -6.36
N ILE A 10 -6.78 -2.33 -7.01
CA ILE A 10 -8.15 -1.98 -6.63
C ILE A 10 -8.47 -2.46 -5.21
N GLY A 11 -8.09 -3.70 -4.88
CA GLY A 11 -8.25 -4.26 -3.53
C GLY A 11 -7.53 -3.45 -2.46
N THR A 12 -6.29 -3.02 -2.70
CA THR A 12 -5.55 -2.16 -1.75
C THR A 12 -6.20 -0.80 -1.55
N VAL A 13 -6.75 -0.17 -2.60
CA VAL A 13 -7.49 1.10 -2.45
C VAL A 13 -8.74 0.88 -1.60
N PHE A 14 -9.49 -0.18 -1.87
CA PHE A 14 -10.66 -0.53 -1.07
C PHE A 14 -10.29 -0.79 0.40
N PHE A 15 -9.19 -1.51 0.66
CA PHE A 15 -8.67 -1.72 2.00
C PHE A 15 -8.35 -0.40 2.72
N TRP A 16 -7.66 0.54 2.07
CA TRP A 16 -7.36 1.85 2.68
C TRP A 16 -8.62 2.66 2.97
N ILE A 17 -9.63 2.59 2.10
CA ILE A 17 -10.93 3.22 2.35
C ILE A 17 -11.56 2.62 3.61
N LEU A 18 -11.56 1.29 3.76
CA LEU A 18 -12.11 0.64 4.96
C LEU A 18 -11.37 1.03 6.23
N VAL A 19 -10.03 1.01 6.21
CA VAL A 19 -9.20 1.44 7.36
C VAL A 19 -9.48 2.90 7.71
N GLY A 20 -9.48 3.79 6.71
CA GLY A 20 -9.72 5.22 6.91
C GLY A 20 -11.11 5.52 7.45
N ALA A 21 -12.15 4.87 6.90
CA ALA A 21 -13.52 5.03 7.37
C ALA A 21 -13.74 4.45 8.77
N ASN A 22 -13.09 3.33 9.12
CA ASN A 22 -13.12 2.80 10.49
C ASN A 22 -12.40 3.72 11.50
N LEU A 23 -11.27 4.32 11.11
CA LEU A 23 -10.55 5.28 11.95
C LEU A 23 -11.31 6.60 12.11
N ALA A 24 -12.02 7.05 11.08
CA ALA A 24 -12.85 8.25 11.10
C ALA A 24 -14.19 8.04 11.84
N GLY A 25 -14.47 6.83 12.34
CA GLY A 25 -15.72 6.51 13.04
C GLY A 25 -16.96 6.42 12.14
N VAL A 26 -16.78 6.28 10.82
CA VAL A 26 -17.89 6.17 9.85
C VAL A 26 -18.62 4.84 10.00
N PHE A 27 -17.91 3.77 10.35
CA PHE A 27 -18.48 2.47 10.67
C PHE A 27 -17.65 1.73 11.72
N SER A 28 -18.27 0.74 12.37
CA SER A 28 -17.62 -0.24 13.25
C SER A 28 -18.07 -1.64 12.85
N LEU A 29 -17.14 -2.59 12.84
CA LEU A 29 -17.39 -4.02 12.59
C LEU A 29 -17.43 -4.83 13.89
N GLY A 30 -17.37 -4.16 15.05
CA GLY A 30 -17.26 -4.75 16.37
C GLY A 30 -15.83 -4.75 16.91
N GLY A 31 -15.69 -4.62 18.23
CA GLY A 31 -14.42 -4.33 18.90
C GLY A 31 -13.21 -5.17 18.46
N PRO A 32 -13.29 -6.51 18.43
CA PRO A 32 -12.17 -7.35 17.98
C PRO A 32 -11.80 -7.13 16.51
N VAL A 33 -12.79 -6.98 15.63
CA VAL A 33 -12.57 -6.81 14.18
C VAL A 33 -12.02 -5.41 13.89
N ASP A 34 -12.52 -4.39 14.58
CA ASP A 34 -12.00 -3.03 14.47
C ASP A 34 -10.52 -2.96 14.90
N LEU A 35 -10.17 -3.64 15.99
CA LEU A 35 -8.79 -3.73 16.44
C LEU A 35 -7.91 -4.41 15.39
N LEU A 36 -8.34 -5.55 14.84
CA LEU A 36 -7.61 -6.24 13.77
C LEU A 36 -7.46 -5.37 12.52
N LEU A 37 -8.52 -4.70 12.08
CA LEU A 37 -8.48 -3.83 10.91
C LEU A 37 -7.48 -2.68 11.11
N ARG A 38 -7.45 -2.07 12.30
CA ARG A 38 -6.52 -1.00 12.64
C ARG A 38 -5.08 -1.50 12.74
N LEU A 39 -4.86 -2.66 13.37
CA LEU A 39 -3.53 -3.27 13.49
C LEU A 39 -2.97 -3.67 12.12
N VAL A 40 -3.78 -4.31 11.27
CA VAL A 40 -3.39 -4.67 9.90
C VAL A 40 -3.17 -3.42 9.06
N GLY A 41 -4.00 -2.39 9.21
CA GLY A 41 -3.81 -1.08 8.56
C GLY A 41 -2.47 -0.44 8.94
N ALA A 42 -2.18 -0.36 10.23
CA ALA A 42 -0.93 0.20 10.74
C ALA A 42 0.29 -0.64 10.33
N GLY A 43 0.19 -1.97 10.42
CA GLY A 43 1.24 -2.88 10.01
C GLY A 43 1.53 -2.77 8.51
N THR A 44 0.50 -2.74 7.67
CA THR A 44 0.63 -2.54 6.22
C THR A 44 1.29 -1.20 5.91
N LEU A 45 0.88 -0.12 6.60
CA LEU A 45 1.49 1.19 6.44
C LEU A 45 2.99 1.17 6.76
N ALA A 46 3.37 0.53 7.88
CA ALA A 46 4.76 0.38 8.28
C ALA A 46 5.58 -0.39 7.22
N VAL A 47 5.02 -1.47 6.68
CA VAL A 47 5.65 -2.23 5.58
C VAL A 47 5.85 -1.34 4.35
N HIS A 48 4.84 -0.57 3.94
CA HIS A 48 4.96 0.33 2.79
C HIS A 48 6.03 1.42 3.00
N LEU A 49 6.20 1.93 4.22
CA LEU A 49 7.28 2.87 4.52
C LEU A 49 8.66 2.21 4.38
N ILE A 50 8.82 0.97 4.82
CA ILE A 50 10.05 0.19 4.62
C ILE A 50 10.29 -0.06 3.13
N GLU A 51 9.24 -0.35 2.36
CA GLU A 51 9.32 -0.52 0.91
C GLU A 51 9.74 0.76 0.17
N ILE A 52 9.30 1.94 0.63
CA ILE A 52 9.75 3.23 0.11
C ILE A 52 11.23 3.44 0.41
N VAL A 53 11.68 3.12 1.62
CA VAL A 53 13.10 3.17 1.99
C VAL A 53 13.91 2.25 1.07
N TYR A 54 13.49 0.99 0.93
CA TYR A 54 14.11 0.04 0.01
C TYR A 54 14.15 0.55 -1.43
N PHE A 55 13.05 1.12 -1.93
CA PHE A 55 12.99 1.73 -3.26
C PHE A 55 14.01 2.85 -3.43
N TRP A 56 14.07 3.78 -2.47
CA TRP A 56 15.00 4.91 -2.53
C TRP A 56 16.46 4.47 -2.54
N PHE A 57 16.83 3.45 -1.76
CA PHE A 57 18.22 3.00 -1.71
C PHE A 57 18.59 2.04 -2.85
N VAL A 58 17.66 1.20 -3.29
CA VAL A 58 17.97 0.08 -4.20
C VAL A 58 17.45 0.30 -5.62
N LEU A 59 16.25 0.86 -5.79
CA LEU A 59 15.55 0.85 -7.09
C LEU A 59 15.35 2.23 -7.73
N ARG A 60 15.65 3.33 -7.04
CA ARG A 60 15.45 4.71 -7.55
C ARG A 60 16.07 4.96 -8.93
N HIS A 61 17.18 4.30 -9.23
CA HIS A 61 17.91 4.47 -10.50
C HIS A 61 17.17 3.86 -11.69
N LYS A 62 16.22 2.94 -11.45
CA LYS A 62 15.34 2.35 -12.47
C LYS A 62 14.05 3.15 -12.69
N SER A 63 13.81 4.17 -11.87
CA SER A 63 12.59 4.98 -11.92
C SER A 63 12.79 6.22 -12.79
N SER A 64 11.82 6.49 -13.67
CA SER A 64 11.75 7.74 -14.43
C SER A 64 11.15 8.89 -13.60
N ASN A 65 10.38 8.59 -12.55
CA ASN A 65 9.84 9.57 -11.62
C ASN A 65 9.79 9.00 -10.19
N PRO A 66 10.89 9.16 -9.43
CA PRO A 66 11.01 8.55 -8.10
C PRO A 66 9.96 9.00 -7.08
N TYR A 67 9.46 10.23 -7.21
CA TYR A 67 8.45 10.76 -6.29
C TYR A 67 7.08 10.14 -6.55
N LEU A 68 6.65 10.04 -7.81
CA LEU A 68 5.40 9.35 -8.15
C LEU A 68 5.48 7.86 -7.83
N ASP A 69 6.62 7.22 -8.07
CA ASP A 69 6.80 5.81 -7.72
C ASP A 69 6.78 5.58 -6.21
N SER A 70 7.36 6.49 -5.41
CA SER A 70 7.26 6.45 -3.95
C SER A 70 5.82 6.58 -3.47
N LEU A 71 5.03 7.46 -4.07
CA LEU A 71 3.60 7.59 -3.74
C LEU A 71 2.82 6.33 -4.14
N GLN A 72 3.15 5.71 -5.27
CA GLN A 72 2.52 4.45 -5.66
C GLN A 72 2.92 3.29 -4.75
N ILE A 73 4.16 3.23 -4.26
CA ILE A 73 4.58 2.25 -3.24
C ILE A 73 3.86 2.53 -1.92
N PHE A 74 3.70 3.79 -1.53
CA PHE A 74 2.96 4.13 -0.32
C PHE A 74 1.52 3.60 -0.33
N VAL A 75 0.85 3.64 -1.48
CA VAL A 75 -0.55 3.18 -1.59
C VAL A 75 -0.65 1.69 -1.91
N PHE A 76 0.18 1.18 -2.83
CA PHE A 76 0.06 -0.15 -3.42
C PHE A 76 1.18 -1.12 -3.01
N GLY A 77 2.17 -0.65 -2.28
CA GLY A 77 3.30 -1.44 -1.79
C GLY A 77 4.05 -2.21 -2.88
N VAL A 78 4.37 -3.47 -2.56
CA VAL A 78 5.05 -4.42 -3.46
C VAL A 78 4.42 -4.54 -4.86
N PHE A 79 3.10 -4.31 -4.99
CA PHE A 79 2.41 -4.39 -6.28
C PHE A 79 2.86 -3.30 -7.26
N HIS A 80 3.48 -2.23 -6.77
CA HIS A 80 4.19 -1.26 -7.60
C HIS A 80 5.68 -1.56 -7.75
N LEU A 81 6.32 -2.09 -6.71
CA LEU A 81 7.75 -2.45 -6.75
C LEU A 81 8.09 -3.55 -7.77
N ILE A 82 7.25 -4.58 -7.88
CA ILE A 82 7.54 -5.75 -8.76
C ILE A 82 7.72 -5.31 -10.23
N PRO A 83 6.81 -4.51 -10.82
CA PRO A 83 7.03 -3.97 -12.16
C PRO A 83 8.30 -3.14 -12.31
N LEU A 84 8.71 -2.38 -11.29
CA LEU A 84 9.94 -1.57 -11.34
C LEU A 84 11.20 -2.44 -11.23
N LYS A 85 11.17 -3.48 -10.40
CA LYS A 85 12.27 -4.44 -10.25
C LYS A 85 12.57 -5.18 -11.55
N ASN A 86 11.52 -5.54 -12.29
CA ASN A 86 11.58 -6.34 -13.52
C ASN A 86 11.78 -5.50 -14.80
N ARG A 87 12.00 -4.19 -14.67
CA ARG A 87 12.55 -3.34 -15.74
C ARG A 87 14.08 -3.43 -15.74
#